data_AF-A0AAF0QV69-F1
#
_entry.id   AF-A0AAF0QV69-F1
#
_cell.length_a   1.000
_cell.length_b   1.000
_cell.length_c   1.000
_cell.angle_alpha   90.00
_cell.angle_beta   90.00
_cell.angle_gamma   90.00
#
_symmetry.space_group_name_H-M   'P 1'
#
loop_
_entity.id
_entity.type
_entity.pdbx_description
1 polymer ?
#
loop_
_entity_poly.entity_id
_entity_poly.type
_entity_poly.pdbx_seq_one_letter_code
_entity_poly.pdbx_strand_id
1 'polypeptide(L)'
;MLMTVFLCLCVKVGPGSILRGPLENAGVNHTKTRLFCGQANCPIELIYPPEDCNVNSSLSFTLQVCRVEDVLVEGFLEGSVVHFHLVRTVIVKSTGSISVSGLGCTGGLGSGVLLPNGLSSGAGHGGKGGDAFYNGSYIGGGISYGDTGLPCELGSGSGNHSLPSSTAGGGIIG
;
A
#
# COMPACT_ATOMS: atom_id res chain seq x y z
N MET A 1 -30.37 30.50 -23.32
CA MET A 1 -28.97 30.50 -22.83
C MET A 1 -28.87 29.42 -21.78
N LEU A 2 -28.34 28.24 -22.15
CA LEU A 2 -28.19 27.12 -21.22
C LEU A 2 -26.89 27.33 -20.44
N MET A 3 -27.00 27.70 -19.17
CA MET A 3 -25.84 27.83 -18.30
C MET A 3 -25.59 26.48 -17.64
N THR A 4 -24.65 25.71 -18.19
CA THR A 4 -24.21 24.45 -17.58
C THR A 4 -23.14 24.79 -16.56
N VAL A 5 -23.46 24.69 -15.27
CA VAL A 5 -22.49 24.81 -14.19
C VAL A 5 -21.85 23.45 -13.99
N PHE A 6 -20.59 23.28 -14.39
CA PHE A 6 -19.78 22.11 -14.06
C PHE A 6 -19.12 22.34 -12.69
N LEU A 7 -19.47 21.50 -11.71
CA LEU A 7 -18.72 21.46 -10.45
C LEU A 7 -17.53 20.52 -10.64
N CYS A 8 -16.38 21.09 -10.97
CA CYS A 8 -15.13 20.34 -11.03
C CYS A 8 -14.60 20.15 -9.60
N LEU A 9 -14.86 18.98 -9.01
CA LEU A 9 -14.22 18.57 -7.76
C LEU A 9 -12.79 18.17 -8.10
N CYS A 10 -11.83 18.98 -7.65
CA CYS A 10 -10.39 18.73 -7.80
C CYS A 10 -9.76 18.56 -6.42
N VAL A 11 -8.93 17.53 -6.25
CA VAL A 11 -8.03 17.42 -5.08
C VAL A 11 -6.65 17.93 -5.49
N LYS A 12 -6.12 18.91 -4.76
CA LYS A 12 -4.78 19.45 -4.98
C LYS A 12 -3.91 19.24 -3.76
N VAL A 13 -2.87 18.43 -3.90
CA VAL A 13 -1.79 18.30 -2.91
C VAL A 13 -0.66 19.21 -3.37
N GLY A 14 -0.64 20.45 -2.88
CA GLY A 14 0.31 21.47 -3.31
C GLY A 14 1.77 21.19 -2.89
N PRO A 15 2.75 21.93 -3.45
CA PRO A 15 4.16 21.76 -3.10
C PRO A 15 4.42 21.88 -1.60
N GLY A 16 5.19 20.94 -1.04
CA GLY A 16 5.50 20.89 0.39
C GLY A 16 4.36 20.45 1.31
N SER A 17 3.15 20.23 0.77
CA SER A 17 2.02 19.67 1.52
C SER A 17 2.06 18.14 1.53
N ILE A 18 1.43 17.55 2.55
CA ILE A 18 1.32 16.11 2.73
C ILE A 18 -0.16 15.75 2.91
N LEU A 19 -0.67 14.86 2.07
CA LEU A 19 -1.95 14.17 2.25
C LEU A 19 -1.65 12.72 2.66
N ARG A 20 -1.90 12.40 3.93
CA ARG A 20 -1.50 11.13 4.55
C ARG A 20 -2.72 10.29 4.96
N GLY A 21 -2.69 9.00 4.62
CA GLY A 21 -3.64 7.98 5.08
C GLY A 21 -3.43 7.53 6.53
N PRO A 22 -4.36 6.79 7.14
CA PRO A 22 -4.50 6.70 8.61
C PRO A 22 -3.47 5.83 9.38
N LEU A 23 -2.26 5.63 8.87
CA LEU A 23 -1.27 4.71 9.45
C LEU A 23 0.03 5.42 9.82
N GLU A 24 -0.01 6.23 10.88
CA GLU A 24 1.19 6.98 11.30
C GLU A 24 2.28 6.09 11.92
N ASN A 25 1.98 4.87 12.40
CA ASN A 25 2.99 3.98 12.97
C ASN A 25 2.56 2.50 12.93
N ALA A 26 2.94 1.78 11.87
CA ALA A 26 2.75 0.33 11.73
C ALA A 26 3.78 -0.48 12.54
N GLY A 27 3.95 -0.15 13.83
CA GLY A 27 4.62 -1.02 14.78
C GLY A 27 3.67 -2.12 15.28
N VAL A 28 4.24 -3.25 15.69
CA VAL A 28 3.55 -4.48 16.18
C VAL A 28 2.51 -4.24 17.29
N ASN A 29 2.50 -3.05 17.90
CA ASN A 29 1.65 -2.68 19.05
C ASN A 29 0.30 -2.04 18.70
N HIS A 30 0.01 -1.70 17.43
CA HIS A 30 -1.33 -1.18 17.06
C HIS A 30 -2.24 -2.31 16.54
N THR A 31 -3.21 -2.67 17.37
CA THR A 31 -4.10 -3.85 17.27
C THR A 31 -5.01 -3.91 16.04
N LYS A 32 -5.28 -2.80 15.35
CA LYS A 32 -6.11 -2.78 14.14
C LYS A 32 -5.36 -3.13 12.85
N THR A 33 -4.09 -2.80 12.76
CA THR A 33 -3.26 -3.03 11.55
C THR A 33 -2.83 -4.50 11.44
N ARG A 34 -2.60 -5.17 12.58
CA ARG A 34 -2.21 -6.59 12.64
C ARG A 34 -3.21 -7.53 11.99
N LEU A 35 -4.50 -7.16 11.94
CA LEU A 35 -5.56 -7.99 11.35
C LEU A 35 -5.33 -8.24 9.85
N PHE A 36 -4.76 -7.28 9.12
CA PHE A 36 -4.60 -7.37 7.67
C PHE A 36 -3.19 -7.75 7.21
N CYS A 37 -2.16 -7.60 8.06
CA CYS A 37 -0.78 -7.91 7.70
C CYS A 37 -0.54 -9.40 7.33
N GLY A 38 -1.33 -10.30 7.90
CA GLY A 38 -1.26 -11.75 7.64
C GLY A 38 -2.37 -12.27 6.74
N GLN A 39 -3.16 -11.37 6.15
CA GLN A 39 -4.37 -11.73 5.40
C GLN A 39 -4.06 -11.73 3.91
N ALA A 40 -4.36 -12.85 3.24
CA ALA A 40 -4.02 -13.05 1.83
C ALA A 40 -5.06 -12.48 0.87
N ASN A 41 -6.16 -11.95 1.42
CA ASN A 41 -7.29 -11.48 0.65
C ASN A 41 -7.55 -10.01 0.96
N CYS A 42 -7.79 -9.25 -0.09
CA CYS A 42 -8.33 -7.91 0.01
C CYS A 42 -9.74 -7.85 0.63
N PRO A 43 -10.03 -6.85 1.49
CA PRO A 43 -11.40 -6.51 1.86
C PRO A 43 -12.25 -6.28 0.61
N ILE A 44 -13.45 -6.85 0.60
CA ILE A 44 -14.36 -6.79 -0.54
C ILE A 44 -14.74 -5.35 -0.89
N GLU A 45 -14.72 -4.45 0.10
CA GLU A 45 -15.03 -3.03 -0.05
C GLU A 45 -13.92 -2.24 -0.78
N LEU A 46 -12.70 -2.79 -0.90
CA LEU A 46 -11.67 -2.22 -1.78
C LEU A 46 -11.85 -2.68 -3.23
N ILE A 47 -12.36 -3.90 -3.43
CA ILE A 47 -12.59 -4.47 -4.76
C ILE A 47 -13.89 -3.93 -5.37
N TYR A 48 -14.92 -3.82 -4.54
CA TYR A 48 -16.25 -3.33 -4.88
C TYR A 48 -16.63 -2.21 -3.91
N PRO A 49 -15.95 -1.05 -3.99
CA PRO A 49 -16.30 0.12 -3.20
C PRO A 49 -17.73 0.55 -3.49
N PRO A 50 -18.47 1.03 -2.47
CA PRO A 50 -19.81 1.53 -2.68
C PRO A 50 -19.76 2.83 -3.48
N GLU A 51 -20.73 3.00 -4.37
CA GLU A 51 -20.86 4.20 -5.20
C GLU A 51 -20.87 5.47 -4.36
N ASP A 52 -21.51 5.47 -3.19
CA ASP A 52 -21.60 6.64 -2.31
C ASP A 52 -20.31 6.97 -1.55
N CYS A 53 -19.22 6.24 -1.80
CA CYS A 53 -17.91 6.40 -1.16
C CYS A 53 -17.93 6.25 0.36
N ASN A 54 -18.97 5.63 0.92
CA ASN A 54 -19.08 5.46 2.36
C ASN A 54 -18.09 4.40 2.84
N VAL A 55 -16.96 4.86 3.39
CA VAL A 55 -15.92 3.98 3.92
C VAL A 55 -16.30 3.47 5.31
N ASN A 56 -16.45 2.16 5.44
CA ASN A 56 -16.61 1.54 6.75
C ASN A 56 -15.27 1.55 7.52
N SER A 57 -15.36 1.52 8.84
CA SER A 57 -14.24 1.37 9.78
C SER A 57 -13.29 0.18 9.50
N SER A 58 -13.72 -0.81 8.72
CA SER A 58 -12.90 -1.94 8.26
C SER A 58 -11.75 -1.52 7.34
N LEU A 59 -11.87 -0.41 6.61
CA LEU A 59 -10.85 0.13 5.70
C LEU A 59 -9.90 1.14 6.35
N SER A 60 -9.73 1.05 7.67
CA SER A 60 -8.94 2.01 8.46
C SER A 60 -7.48 2.20 8.04
N PHE A 61 -6.97 1.42 7.09
CA PHE A 61 -5.60 1.51 6.55
C PHE A 61 -5.52 2.11 5.14
N THR A 62 -6.66 2.50 4.54
CA THR A 62 -6.73 3.01 3.16
C THR A 62 -6.97 4.51 3.13
N LEU A 63 -6.20 5.24 2.32
CA LEU A 63 -6.54 6.59 1.87
C LEU A 63 -7.38 6.48 0.60
N GLN A 64 -8.69 6.72 0.72
CA GLN A 64 -9.60 6.68 -0.42
C GLN A 64 -9.90 8.08 -0.94
N VAL A 65 -9.58 8.35 -2.20
CA VAL A 65 -9.99 9.54 -2.93
C VAL A 65 -11.14 9.13 -3.84
N CYS A 66 -12.30 9.77 -3.67
CA CYS A 66 -13.53 9.30 -4.28
C CYS A 66 -14.36 10.41 -4.91
N ARG A 67 -14.96 10.14 -6.08
CA ARG A 67 -15.83 11.08 -6.82
C ARG A 67 -15.17 12.44 -7.08
N VAL A 68 -13.96 12.39 -7.63
CA VAL A 68 -13.17 13.57 -7.98
C VAL A 68 -12.92 13.54 -9.48
N GLU A 69 -13.04 14.67 -10.16
CA GLU A 69 -12.68 14.72 -11.59
C GLU A 69 -11.17 14.58 -11.74
N ASP A 70 -10.40 15.45 -11.09
CA ASP A 70 -8.94 15.44 -11.20
C ASP A 70 -8.24 15.47 -9.83
N VAL A 71 -7.20 14.65 -9.68
CA VAL A 71 -6.26 14.70 -8.55
C VAL A 71 -4.92 15.23 -9.05
N LEU A 72 -4.48 16.37 -8.53
CA LEU A 72 -3.19 16.97 -8.83
C LEU A 72 -2.25 16.84 -7.64
N VAL A 73 -1.14 16.13 -7.84
CA VAL A 73 -0.12 15.88 -6.81
C VAL A 73 1.17 16.64 -7.16
N GLU A 74 1.42 17.72 -6.42
CA GLU A 74 2.64 18.52 -6.45
C GLU A 74 3.47 18.42 -5.16
N GLY A 75 2.88 17.89 -4.08
CA GLY A 75 3.51 17.51 -2.82
C GLY A 75 3.52 16.00 -2.60
N PHE A 76 3.30 15.53 -1.38
CA PHE A 76 3.35 14.11 -1.03
C PHE A 76 1.96 13.56 -0.72
N LEU A 77 1.57 12.51 -1.45
CA LEU A 77 0.41 11.70 -1.11
C LEU A 77 0.91 10.36 -0.61
N GLU A 78 0.54 9.95 0.60
CA GLU A 78 1.04 8.70 1.16
C GLU A 78 -0.02 7.94 1.95
N GLY A 79 0.08 6.62 1.94
CA GLY A 79 -0.87 5.72 2.59
C GLY A 79 -0.35 4.29 2.57
N SER A 80 -0.99 3.38 3.31
CA SER A 80 -0.69 1.94 3.20
C SER A 80 -1.36 1.36 1.97
N VAL A 81 -2.63 1.70 1.78
CA VAL A 81 -3.31 1.57 0.48
C VAL A 81 -3.80 2.94 0.07
N VAL A 82 -3.57 3.32 -1.19
CA VAL A 82 -4.19 4.50 -1.80
C VAL A 82 -5.19 4.02 -2.84
N HIS A 83 -6.47 4.36 -2.65
CA HIS A 83 -7.55 3.91 -3.52
C HIS A 83 -8.18 5.11 -4.22
N PHE A 84 -8.09 5.16 -5.55
CA PHE A 84 -8.76 6.15 -6.38
C PHE A 84 -10.04 5.54 -6.93
N HIS A 85 -11.19 5.87 -6.33
CA HIS A 85 -12.48 5.35 -6.78
C HIS A 85 -13.30 6.42 -7.51
N LEU A 86 -13.79 6.13 -8.72
CA LEU A 86 -14.52 7.11 -9.55
C LEU A 86 -13.72 8.42 -9.73
N VAL A 87 -12.41 8.26 -9.95
CA VAL A 87 -11.50 9.36 -10.26
C VAL A 87 -11.18 9.31 -11.74
N ARG A 88 -11.38 10.43 -12.45
CA ARG A 88 -11.16 10.47 -13.91
C ARG A 88 -9.68 10.59 -14.27
N THR A 89 -8.96 11.48 -13.59
CA THR A 89 -7.53 11.69 -13.86
C THR A 89 -6.72 11.87 -12.59
N VAL A 90 -5.56 11.21 -12.52
CA VAL A 90 -4.53 11.48 -11.51
C VAL A 90 -3.29 12.01 -12.21
N ILE A 91 -2.87 13.23 -11.84
CA ILE A 91 -1.73 13.93 -12.42
C ILE A 91 -0.70 14.14 -11.32
N VAL A 92 0.41 13.41 -11.42
CA VAL A 92 1.57 13.60 -10.54
C VAL A 92 2.56 14.50 -11.25
N LYS A 93 2.85 15.68 -10.68
CA LYS A 93 3.85 16.61 -11.20
C LYS A 93 5.25 16.18 -10.75
N SER A 94 6.28 16.73 -11.38
CA SER A 94 7.68 16.39 -11.08
C SER A 94 8.10 16.70 -9.64
N THR A 95 7.43 17.64 -8.96
CA THR A 95 7.66 17.96 -7.55
C THR A 95 6.87 17.07 -6.60
N GLY A 96 5.88 16.34 -7.12
CA GLY A 96 4.99 15.50 -6.34
C GLY A 96 5.37 14.03 -6.37
N SER A 97 4.89 13.29 -5.38
CA SER A 97 5.02 11.84 -5.36
C SER A 97 3.84 11.18 -4.64
N ILE A 98 3.54 9.95 -5.06
CA ILE A 98 2.62 9.06 -4.34
C ILE A 98 3.48 7.94 -3.74
N SER A 99 3.47 7.80 -2.42
CA SER A 99 4.20 6.74 -1.71
C SER A 99 3.23 5.81 -0.99
N VAL A 100 3.26 4.54 -1.37
CA VAL A 100 2.60 3.46 -0.63
C VAL A 100 3.59 2.61 0.18
N SER A 101 4.85 3.04 0.22
CA SER A 101 5.92 2.40 0.94
C SER A 101 6.07 3.04 2.32
N GLY A 102 6.09 2.24 3.39
CA GLY A 102 6.42 2.71 4.73
C GLY A 102 5.26 2.82 5.73
N LEU A 103 4.00 2.84 5.27
CA LEU A 103 2.83 2.84 6.18
C LEU A 103 2.09 1.49 6.21
N GLY A 104 2.47 0.53 5.37
CA GLY A 104 1.96 -0.85 5.42
C GLY A 104 2.60 -1.68 6.54
N CYS A 105 2.59 -3.02 6.44
CA CYS A 105 3.16 -3.85 7.49
C CYS A 105 4.65 -4.15 7.27
N THR A 106 5.43 -4.07 8.33
CA THR A 106 6.78 -4.63 8.38
C THR A 106 6.66 -6.16 8.57
N GLY A 107 6.99 -6.92 7.52
CA GLY A 107 6.66 -8.34 7.39
C GLY A 107 5.24 -8.61 6.89
N GLY A 108 4.73 -9.82 7.09
CA GLY A 108 3.42 -10.28 6.59
C GLY A 108 3.57 -11.57 5.78
N LEU A 109 2.71 -11.77 4.78
CA LEU A 109 2.75 -12.99 3.97
C LEU A 109 4.03 -13.14 3.14
N GLY A 110 4.63 -12.04 2.71
CA GLY A 110 5.91 -12.02 2.02
C GLY A 110 7.13 -12.16 2.92
N SER A 111 6.94 -12.19 4.25
CA SER A 111 8.05 -12.29 5.21
C SER A 111 8.93 -13.47 4.84
N GLY A 112 10.24 -13.23 4.78
CA GLY A 112 11.20 -14.31 4.63
C GLY A 112 12.09 -14.47 5.84
N VAL A 113 13.18 -15.18 5.62
CA VAL A 113 14.08 -15.59 6.70
C VAL A 113 15.39 -14.80 6.59
N LEU A 114 16.01 -14.46 7.72
CA LEU A 114 17.38 -13.96 7.78
C LEU A 114 18.23 -14.98 8.55
N LEU A 115 19.30 -15.47 7.93
CA LEU A 115 20.28 -16.33 8.56
C LEU A 115 21.37 -15.51 9.29
N PRO A 116 22.05 -16.07 10.31
CA PRO A 116 23.10 -15.37 11.05
C PRO A 116 24.29 -14.88 10.21
N ASN A 117 24.53 -15.52 9.06
CA ASN A 117 25.58 -15.14 8.10
C ASN A 117 25.17 -13.96 7.20
N GLY A 118 24.01 -13.34 7.43
CA GLY A 118 23.48 -12.21 6.66
C GLY A 118 22.69 -12.60 5.42
N LEU A 119 22.61 -13.89 5.07
CA LEU A 119 21.81 -14.36 3.93
C LEU A 119 20.32 -14.21 4.25
N SER A 120 19.57 -13.52 3.40
CA SER A 120 18.14 -13.29 3.59
C SER A 120 17.30 -13.75 2.40
N SER A 121 16.02 -14.02 2.68
CA SER A 121 15.01 -14.30 1.69
C SER A 121 13.70 -13.58 2.02
N GLY A 122 12.74 -13.74 1.13
CA GLY A 122 11.33 -13.36 1.25
C GLY A 122 10.70 -13.27 -0.13
N ALA A 123 9.44 -12.84 -0.23
CA ALA A 123 8.70 -12.82 -1.48
C ALA A 123 8.12 -11.45 -1.79
N GLY A 124 8.14 -11.01 -3.05
CA GLY A 124 7.38 -9.83 -3.45
C GLY A 124 5.89 -10.14 -3.59
N HIS A 125 5.07 -9.10 -3.57
CA HIS A 125 3.64 -9.19 -3.87
C HIS A 125 3.38 -9.80 -5.25
N GLY A 126 2.39 -10.69 -5.34
CA GLY A 126 1.93 -11.29 -6.60
C GLY A 126 2.82 -12.43 -7.11
N GLY A 127 3.70 -12.99 -6.28
CA GLY A 127 4.60 -14.06 -6.72
C GLY A 127 5.41 -14.71 -5.62
N LYS A 128 6.16 -15.76 -6.00
CA LYS A 128 7.13 -16.43 -5.13
C LYS A 128 8.42 -15.63 -5.05
N GLY A 129 9.04 -15.61 -3.88
CA GLY A 129 10.40 -15.13 -3.70
C GLY A 129 11.45 -15.99 -4.42
N GLY A 130 12.57 -15.37 -4.77
CA GLY A 130 13.74 -16.07 -5.28
C GLY A 130 14.50 -16.80 -4.17
N ASP A 131 15.04 -17.98 -4.47
CA ASP A 131 15.94 -18.69 -3.58
C ASP A 131 17.32 -18.01 -3.58
N ALA A 132 18.05 -18.06 -2.47
CA ALA A 132 19.39 -17.49 -2.35
C ALA A 132 20.40 -18.51 -1.85
N PHE A 133 21.61 -18.45 -2.41
CA PHE A 133 22.73 -19.32 -2.07
C PHE A 133 24.00 -18.50 -1.90
N TYR A 134 24.66 -18.65 -0.75
CA TYR A 134 25.92 -17.98 -0.48
C TYR A 134 26.79 -18.82 0.45
N ASN A 135 28.05 -19.03 0.06
CA ASN A 135 29.07 -19.72 0.86
C ASN A 135 28.59 -21.07 1.45
N GLY A 136 27.99 -21.93 0.61
CA GLY A 136 27.46 -23.23 1.04
C GLY A 136 26.13 -23.18 1.80
N SER A 137 25.66 -21.98 2.16
CA SER A 137 24.37 -21.77 2.82
C SER A 137 23.28 -21.53 1.79
N TYR A 138 22.14 -22.21 1.95
CA TYR A 138 20.97 -22.10 1.10
C TYR A 138 19.78 -21.57 1.92
N ILE A 139 18.99 -20.71 1.30
CA ILE A 139 17.71 -20.27 1.84
C ILE A 139 16.67 -20.25 0.71
N GLY A 140 15.51 -20.84 0.96
CA GLY A 140 14.40 -20.77 0.03
C GLY A 140 13.80 -19.36 0.00
N GLY A 141 13.29 -18.96 -1.16
CA GLY A 141 12.51 -17.76 -1.34
C GLY A 141 11.22 -17.79 -0.53
N GLY A 142 10.64 -16.61 -0.27
CA GLY A 142 9.35 -16.52 0.40
C GLY A 142 8.23 -17.22 -0.38
N ILE A 143 7.13 -17.51 0.31
CA ILE A 143 5.94 -18.13 -0.29
C ILE A 143 5.32 -17.22 -1.37
N SER A 144 4.56 -17.81 -2.30
CA SER A 144 3.69 -17.02 -3.17
C SER A 144 2.57 -16.38 -2.34
N TYR A 145 2.38 -15.07 -2.45
CA TYR A 145 1.26 -14.37 -1.85
C TYR A 145 0.83 -13.16 -2.69
N GLY A 146 -0.40 -12.72 -2.44
CA GLY A 146 -1.00 -11.56 -3.09
C GLY A 146 -1.45 -11.82 -4.52
N ASP A 147 -2.26 -10.91 -5.04
CA ASP A 147 -2.71 -10.89 -6.44
C ASP A 147 -2.15 -9.65 -7.14
N THR A 148 -1.50 -9.83 -8.30
CA THR A 148 -0.93 -8.72 -9.08
C THR A 148 -1.94 -7.63 -9.46
N GLY A 149 -3.23 -7.96 -9.50
CA GLY A 149 -4.33 -7.04 -9.75
C GLY A 149 -4.94 -6.42 -8.50
N LEU A 150 -4.62 -6.90 -7.29
CA LEU A 150 -5.19 -6.43 -6.02
C LEU A 150 -4.09 -6.13 -4.99
N PRO A 151 -3.36 -5.01 -5.08
CA PRO A 151 -2.19 -4.73 -4.25
C PRO A 151 -2.51 -4.32 -2.81
N CYS A 152 -3.62 -4.77 -2.23
CA CYS A 152 -4.05 -4.36 -0.90
C CYS A 152 -3.64 -5.33 0.22
N GLU A 153 -3.04 -6.48 -0.13
CA GLU A 153 -2.40 -7.37 0.83
C GLU A 153 -1.14 -6.71 1.42
N LEU A 154 -1.28 -6.15 2.63
CA LEU A 154 -0.27 -5.29 3.29
C LEU A 154 0.99 -6.01 3.80
N GLY A 155 1.39 -7.13 3.21
CA GLY A 155 2.55 -7.90 3.62
C GLY A 155 3.81 -7.54 2.83
N SER A 156 4.91 -7.30 3.54
CA SER A 156 6.20 -7.04 2.92
C SER A 156 7.00 -8.30 2.64
N GLY A 157 7.93 -8.17 1.69
CA GLY A 157 8.67 -9.26 1.09
C GLY A 157 10.08 -9.51 1.57
N SER A 158 10.60 -8.69 2.49
CA SER A 158 12.02 -8.70 2.82
C SER A 158 12.27 -8.93 4.31
N GLY A 159 12.95 -10.03 4.61
CA GLY A 159 13.59 -10.26 5.91
C GLY A 159 12.62 -10.44 7.09
N ASN A 160 13.22 -10.49 8.28
CA ASN A 160 12.50 -10.60 9.53
C ASN A 160 12.01 -9.22 9.99
N HIS A 161 10.72 -9.09 10.34
CA HIS A 161 10.10 -7.88 10.90
C HIS A 161 10.83 -7.29 12.11
N SER A 162 11.63 -8.10 12.82
CA SER A 162 12.46 -7.64 13.95
C SER A 162 13.69 -6.82 13.55
N LEU A 163 13.96 -6.67 12.24
CA LEU A 163 15.13 -5.94 11.74
C LEU A 163 14.75 -4.50 11.33
N PRO A 164 15.61 -3.52 11.61
CA PRO A 164 15.39 -2.13 11.17
C PRO A 164 15.45 -1.96 9.64
N SER A 165 15.98 -2.95 8.90
CA SER A 165 15.98 -2.97 7.44
C SER A 165 14.73 -3.60 6.82
N SER A 166 13.76 -4.04 7.64
CA SER A 166 12.49 -4.54 7.13
C SER A 166 11.72 -3.38 6.48
N THR A 167 11.41 -3.54 5.20
CA THR A 167 10.59 -2.57 4.47
C THR A 167 9.11 -2.89 4.72
N ALA A 168 8.23 -1.88 4.68
CA ALA A 168 6.79 -2.08 4.70
C ALA A 168 6.20 -1.89 3.30
N GLY A 169 5.40 -2.85 2.85
CA GLY A 169 4.75 -2.85 1.55
C GLY A 169 3.29 -2.41 1.62
N GLY A 170 2.82 -1.77 0.56
CA GLY A 170 1.45 -1.28 0.39
C GLY A 170 1.06 -1.27 -1.08
N GLY A 171 -0.06 -0.63 -1.43
CA GLY A 171 -0.55 -0.65 -2.82
C GLY A 171 -1.39 0.53 -3.25
N ILE A 172 -1.46 0.72 -4.56
CA ILE A 172 -2.33 1.69 -5.22
C ILE A 172 -3.40 0.92 -5.98
N ILE A 173 -4.67 1.30 -5.78
CA ILE A 173 -5.83 0.74 -6.46
C ILE A 173 -6.53 1.89 -7.20
N GLY A 174 -6.97 1.65 -8.43
CA GLY A 174 -7.64 2.65 -9.28
C GLY A 174 -8.68 2.04 -10.19
#